data_AF-A0A854NBZ1-F1
#
_entry.id   AF-A0A854NBZ1-F1
#
_cell.length_a   1.000
_cell.length_b   1.000
_cell.length_c   1.000
_cell.angle_alpha   90.00
_cell.angle_beta   90.00
_cell.angle_gamma   90.00
#
_symmetry.space_group_name_H-M   'P 1'
#
loop_
_entity.id
_entity.type
_entity.pdbx_description
1 polymer ?
#
loop_
_entity_poly.entity_id
_entity_poly.type
_entity_poly.pdbx_seq_one_letter_code
_entity_poly.pdbx_strand_id
1 'polypeptide(L)'
;MTEKSQLPNFLTNASKHDWILWWAFALTGIYQLGLIPFRAVLLLNHTFLYAMLTGSGFSLVSLAASNPERIGFLCLSTVLAAASAIKFLPLFYLMGYRWGTEFLHYSFMGHPPRWYRVTERFIYRYFYLMLAAAFIPFSPIPAAILLVLAGIKKMNPWLIGGLAFICAIALKGFYTYLGLRFGMEVQGVLEQANRYINWITIALLAWMFIQIWWKQRKQ
;
A
#
# COMPACT_ATOMS: atom_id res chain seq x y z
N MET A 1 -38.90 2.98 0.01
CA MET A 1 -38.50 1.91 -0.94
C MET A 1 -37.26 1.26 -0.35
N THR A 2 -37.42 0.04 0.15
CA THR A 2 -36.38 -0.74 0.83
C THR A 2 -35.30 -1.15 -0.16
N GLU A 3 -34.21 -0.38 -0.19
CA GLU A 3 -32.99 -0.72 -0.92
C GLU A 3 -32.36 -1.94 -0.23
N LYS A 4 -32.80 -3.14 -0.63
CA LYS A 4 -32.11 -4.38 -0.32
C LYS A 4 -30.71 -4.21 -0.90
N SER A 5 -29.74 -3.92 -0.04
CA SER A 5 -28.31 -4.01 -0.34
C SER A 5 -28.06 -5.37 -0.97
N GLN A 6 -28.10 -5.42 -2.30
CA GLN A 6 -27.80 -6.63 -3.05
C GLN A 6 -26.33 -6.90 -2.78
N LEU A 7 -26.07 -7.91 -1.94
CA LEU A 7 -24.72 -8.39 -1.71
C LEU A 7 -24.10 -8.70 -3.08
N PRO A 8 -22.89 -8.22 -3.38
CA PRO A 8 -22.30 -8.37 -4.69
C PRO A 8 -22.19 -9.84 -5.09
N ASN A 9 -22.27 -10.12 -6.40
CA ASN A 9 -22.35 -11.49 -6.93
C ASN A 9 -21.21 -12.40 -6.48
N PHE A 10 -20.03 -11.85 -6.17
CA PHE A 10 -18.90 -12.61 -5.64
C PHE A 10 -19.05 -13.03 -4.16
N LEU A 11 -20.00 -12.44 -3.41
CA LEU A 11 -20.37 -12.86 -2.05
C LEU A 11 -21.58 -13.80 -2.05
N THR A 12 -22.50 -13.67 -3.01
CA THR A 12 -23.71 -14.51 -3.08
C THR A 12 -23.47 -15.84 -3.79
N ASN A 13 -22.60 -15.88 -4.79
CA ASN A 13 -22.23 -17.09 -5.54
C ASN A 13 -20.70 -17.27 -5.57
N ALA A 14 -20.07 -17.30 -4.39
CA ALA A 14 -18.62 -17.41 -4.27
C ALA A 14 -18.09 -18.77 -4.78
N SER A 15 -17.26 -18.75 -5.82
CA SER A 15 -16.54 -19.95 -6.25
C SER A 15 -15.34 -20.23 -5.32
N LYS A 16 -14.80 -21.47 -5.31
CA LYS A 16 -13.62 -21.83 -4.48
C LYS A 16 -12.45 -20.86 -4.64
N HIS A 17 -12.27 -20.31 -5.84
CA HIS A 17 -11.19 -19.37 -6.14
C HIS A 17 -11.46 -17.97 -5.58
N ASP A 18 -12.72 -17.56 -5.45
CA ASP A 18 -13.07 -16.26 -4.85
C ASP A 18 -12.83 -16.29 -3.34
N TRP A 19 -13.02 -17.45 -2.70
CA TRP A 19 -12.67 -17.65 -1.29
C TRP A 19 -11.18 -17.55 -1.02
N ILE A 20 -10.34 -18.10 -1.92
CA ILE A 20 -8.88 -17.99 -1.84
C ILE A 20 -8.46 -16.52 -1.95
N LEU A 21 -9.05 -15.76 -2.86
CA LEU A 21 -8.74 -14.32 -3.02
C LEU A 21 -9.18 -13.50 -1.81
N TRP A 22 -10.33 -13.80 -1.23
CA TRP A 22 -10.80 -13.19 0.02
C TRP A 22 -9.85 -13.47 1.19
N TRP A 23 -9.42 -14.73 1.35
CA TRP A 23 -8.44 -15.09 2.35
C TRP A 23 -7.10 -14.41 2.13
N ALA A 24 -6.62 -14.37 0.88
CA ALA A 24 -5.39 -13.66 0.55
C ALA A 24 -5.49 -12.17 0.91
N PHE A 25 -6.62 -11.53 0.61
CA PHE A 25 -6.87 -10.13 0.99
C PHE A 25 -6.88 -9.92 2.50
N ALA A 26 -7.65 -10.73 3.23
CA ALA A 26 -7.73 -10.67 4.68
C ALA A 26 -6.34 -10.86 5.30
N LEU A 27 -5.55 -11.80 4.78
CA LEU A 27 -4.20 -12.07 5.23
C LEU A 27 -3.25 -10.89 4.98
N THR A 28 -3.41 -10.13 3.88
CA THR A 28 -2.66 -8.88 3.69
C THR A 28 -3.00 -7.86 4.78
N GLY A 29 -4.28 -7.72 5.14
CA GLY A 29 -4.72 -6.83 6.21
C GLY A 29 -4.17 -7.24 7.57
N ILE A 30 -4.27 -8.53 7.90
CA ILE A 30 -3.74 -9.10 9.15
C ILE A 30 -2.22 -8.91 9.23
N TYR A 31 -1.50 -9.15 8.14
CA TYR A 31 -0.05 -8.93 8.06
C TYR A 31 0.30 -7.48 8.37
N GLN A 32 -0.41 -6.52 7.77
CA GLN A 32 -0.15 -5.10 7.99
C GLN A 32 -0.49 -4.67 9.42
N LEU A 33 -1.63 -5.13 9.98
CA LEU A 33 -2.03 -4.85 11.36
C LEU A 33 -1.05 -5.47 12.37
N GLY A 34 -0.60 -6.70 12.11
CA GLY A 34 0.36 -7.41 12.95
C GLY A 34 1.71 -6.71 13.00
N LEU A 35 2.13 -6.02 11.94
CA LEU A 35 3.39 -5.27 11.91
C LEU A 35 3.37 -3.93 12.65
N ILE A 36 2.19 -3.37 12.95
CA ILE A 36 2.06 -2.09 13.67
C ILE A 36 2.75 -2.09 15.03
N PRO A 37 2.49 -3.05 15.95
CA PRO A 37 3.14 -3.06 17.26
C PRO A 37 4.66 -3.28 17.17
N PHE A 38 5.12 -4.10 16.21
CA PHE A 38 6.55 -4.38 16.04
C PHE A 38 7.29 -3.26 15.30
N ARG A 39 6.58 -2.30 14.70
CA ARG A 39 7.17 -1.22 13.90
C ARG A 39 8.25 -0.45 14.64
N ALA A 40 8.02 -0.10 15.91
CA ALA A 40 9.00 0.65 16.71
C ALA A 40 10.30 -0.13 16.92
N VAL A 41 10.19 -1.38 17.35
CA VAL A 41 11.34 -2.27 17.62
C VAL A 41 12.09 -2.59 16.33
N LEU A 42 11.36 -2.93 15.26
CA LEU A 42 11.94 -3.27 13.97
C LEU A 42 12.63 -2.07 13.30
N LEU A 43 12.12 -0.85 13.46
CA LEU A 43 12.78 0.34 12.92
C LEU A 43 14.08 0.70 13.63
N LEU A 44 14.10 0.59 14.96
CA LEU A 44 15.25 0.98 15.79
C LEU A 44 16.35 -0.10 15.81
N ASN A 45 15.97 -1.37 15.95
CA ASN A 45 16.94 -2.45 16.17
C ASN A 45 17.28 -3.22 14.89
N HIS A 46 16.35 -3.29 13.92
CA HIS A 46 16.48 -4.13 12.73
C HIS A 46 15.98 -3.43 11.46
N THR A 47 16.46 -2.21 11.19
CA THR A 47 15.98 -1.33 10.11
C THR A 47 15.99 -2.03 8.74
N PHE A 48 16.96 -2.90 8.49
CA PHE A 48 17.03 -3.74 7.27
C PHE A 48 15.86 -4.72 7.15
N LEU A 49 15.55 -5.46 8.21
CA LEU A 49 14.40 -6.38 8.23
C LEU A 49 13.09 -5.61 8.06
N TYR A 50 12.97 -4.45 8.69
CA TYR A 50 11.78 -3.62 8.53
C TYR A 50 11.61 -3.11 7.09
N ALA A 51 12.70 -2.65 6.45
CA ALA A 51 12.70 -2.24 5.05
C ALA A 51 12.30 -3.40 4.12
N MET A 52 12.77 -4.61 4.39
CA MET A 52 12.41 -5.82 3.63
C MET A 52 10.96 -6.27 3.90
N LEU A 53 10.44 -6.13 5.11
CA LEU A 53 9.07 -6.58 5.41
C LEU A 53 8.02 -5.61 4.85
N THR A 54 8.28 -4.31 4.97
CA THR A 54 7.29 -3.27 4.65
C THR A 54 7.56 -2.52 3.35
N GLY A 55 8.78 -2.57 2.83
CA GLY A 55 9.21 -1.68 1.75
C GLY A 55 9.26 -0.21 2.19
N SER A 56 9.34 0.10 3.49
CA SER A 56 9.28 1.48 4.00
C SER A 56 10.42 2.35 3.46
N GLY A 57 10.06 3.55 2.94
CA GLY A 57 11.01 4.53 2.43
C GLY A 57 11.87 5.15 3.54
N PHE A 58 11.28 5.42 4.71
CA PHE A 58 12.02 5.95 5.86
C PHE A 58 13.12 5.02 6.35
N SER A 59 12.90 3.71 6.25
CA SER A 59 13.90 2.70 6.62
C SER A 59 15.08 2.72 5.67
N LEU A 60 14.84 2.93 4.38
CA LEU A 60 15.91 3.08 3.38
C LEU A 60 16.71 4.35 3.62
N VAL A 61 16.05 5.46 3.94
CA VAL A 61 16.74 6.73 4.30
C VAL A 61 17.66 6.50 5.51
N SER A 62 17.15 5.87 6.57
CA SER A 62 17.95 5.55 7.77
C SER A 62 19.10 4.59 7.47
N LEU A 63 18.87 3.51 6.70
CA LEU A 63 19.92 2.56 6.30
C LEU A 63 21.02 3.21 5.46
N ALA A 64 20.64 4.05 4.50
CA ALA A 64 21.56 4.79 3.64
C ALA A 64 22.39 5.80 4.43
N ALA A 65 21.76 6.49 5.38
CA ALA A 65 22.43 7.42 6.27
C ALA A 65 23.45 6.73 7.20
N SER A 66 23.14 5.54 7.71
CA SER A 66 24.05 4.78 8.60
C SER A 66 25.12 3.98 7.87
N ASN A 67 24.95 3.69 6.58
CA ASN A 67 25.87 2.84 5.80
C ASN A 67 26.24 3.46 4.42
N PRO A 68 26.72 4.71 4.37
CA PRO A 68 26.94 5.42 3.11
C PRO A 68 27.97 4.74 2.20
N GLU A 69 28.94 4.03 2.78
CA GLU A 69 30.02 3.39 2.01
C GLU A 69 29.64 2.02 1.42
N ARG A 70 28.52 1.44 1.86
CA ARG A 70 28.10 0.08 1.44
C ARG A 70 27.12 0.12 0.27
N ILE A 71 27.57 0.64 -0.88
CA ILE A 71 26.72 0.82 -2.07
C ILE A 71 26.02 -0.48 -2.50
N GLY A 72 26.72 -1.62 -2.50
CA GLY A 72 26.12 -2.92 -2.86
C GLY A 72 24.98 -3.34 -1.93
N PHE A 73 25.13 -3.11 -0.63
CA PHE A 73 24.08 -3.37 0.37
C PHE A 73 22.90 -2.41 0.20
N LEU A 74 23.15 -1.15 -0.11
CA LEU A 74 22.10 -0.16 -0.35
C LEU A 74 21.30 -0.48 -1.63
N CYS A 75 21.97 -0.86 -2.71
CA CYS A 75 21.31 -1.35 -3.93
C CYS A 75 20.44 -2.59 -3.63
N LEU A 76 20.98 -3.57 -2.93
CA LEU A 76 20.23 -4.77 -2.54
C LEU A 76 19.01 -4.42 -1.67
N SER A 77 19.19 -3.59 -0.65
CA SER A 77 18.11 -3.16 0.23
C SER A 77 17.02 -2.39 -0.53
N THR A 78 17.41 -1.56 -1.51
CA THR A 78 16.49 -0.81 -2.37
C THR A 78 15.63 -1.75 -3.23
N VAL A 79 16.25 -2.74 -3.87
CA VAL A 79 15.54 -3.72 -4.69
C VAL A 79 14.61 -4.59 -3.84
N LEU A 80 15.09 -5.07 -2.69
CA LEU A 80 14.27 -5.86 -1.77
C LEU A 80 13.09 -5.06 -1.21
N ALA A 81 13.31 -3.79 -0.86
CA ALA A 81 12.25 -2.91 -0.40
C ALA A 81 11.22 -2.61 -1.52
N ALA A 82 11.67 -2.46 -2.77
CA ALA A 82 10.80 -2.28 -3.92
C ALA A 82 9.95 -3.52 -4.19
N ALA A 83 10.56 -4.71 -4.20
CA ALA A 83 9.86 -5.98 -4.33
C ALA A 83 8.82 -6.16 -3.22
N SER A 84 9.17 -5.79 -2.00
CA SER A 84 8.31 -5.93 -0.83
C SER A 84 7.15 -4.93 -0.81
N ALA A 85 7.31 -3.75 -1.41
CA ALA A 85 6.23 -2.81 -1.62
C ALA A 85 5.20 -3.31 -2.65
N ILE A 86 5.64 -4.14 -3.61
CA ILE A 86 4.82 -4.62 -4.72
C ILE A 86 4.22 -6.00 -4.47
N LYS A 87 4.74 -6.80 -3.53
CA LYS A 87 4.30 -8.19 -3.32
C LYS A 87 2.77 -8.41 -3.22
N PHE A 88 2.03 -7.42 -2.71
CA PHE A 88 0.57 -7.48 -2.59
C PHE A 88 -0.18 -6.83 -3.77
N LEU A 89 0.50 -6.07 -4.63
CA LEU A 89 -0.10 -5.42 -5.79
C LEU A 89 -0.71 -6.39 -6.83
N PRO A 90 -0.08 -7.53 -7.16
CA PRO A 90 -0.70 -8.55 -8.03
C PRO A 90 -2.05 -9.06 -7.53
N LEU A 91 -2.26 -9.11 -6.21
CA LEU A 91 -3.54 -9.52 -5.63
C LEU A 91 -4.66 -8.56 -6.05
N PHE A 92 -4.41 -7.25 -5.99
CA PHE A 92 -5.37 -6.22 -6.42
C PHE A 92 -5.67 -6.30 -7.91
N TYR A 93 -4.69 -6.63 -8.74
CA TYR A 93 -4.92 -6.91 -10.16
C TYR A 93 -5.87 -8.09 -10.37
N LEU A 94 -5.66 -9.21 -9.64
CA LEU A 94 -6.51 -10.40 -9.74
C LEU A 94 -7.94 -10.13 -9.28
N MET A 95 -8.12 -9.30 -8.24
CA MET A 95 -9.44 -8.86 -7.79
C MET A 95 -10.18 -8.11 -8.88
N GLY A 96 -9.53 -7.15 -9.53
CA GLY A 96 -10.12 -6.44 -10.67
C GLY A 96 -10.44 -7.36 -11.85
N TYR A 97 -9.56 -8.33 -12.13
CA TYR A 97 -9.74 -9.28 -13.23
C TYR A 97 -10.96 -10.21 -13.03
N ARG A 98 -11.23 -10.65 -11.80
CA ARG A 98 -12.34 -11.58 -11.50
C ARG A 98 -13.63 -10.91 -11.07
N TRP A 99 -13.54 -9.94 -10.16
CA TRP A 99 -14.71 -9.31 -9.55
C TRP A 99 -15.16 -8.06 -10.30
N GLY A 100 -14.36 -7.57 -11.25
CA GLY A 100 -14.77 -6.47 -12.13
C GLY A 100 -15.01 -5.16 -11.38
N THR A 101 -15.93 -4.35 -11.91
CA THR A 101 -16.32 -3.05 -11.35
C THR A 101 -17.06 -3.16 -10.01
N GLU A 102 -17.65 -4.32 -9.70
CA GLU A 102 -18.36 -4.58 -8.45
C GLU A 102 -17.44 -4.39 -7.23
N PHE A 103 -16.20 -4.88 -7.32
CA PHE A 103 -15.22 -4.70 -6.24
C PHE A 103 -14.88 -3.22 -6.01
N LEU A 104 -14.76 -2.44 -7.09
CA LEU A 104 -14.46 -1.02 -7.01
C LEU A 104 -15.61 -0.24 -6.38
N HIS A 105 -16.85 -0.57 -6.77
CA HIS A 105 -18.06 0.04 -6.22
C HIS A 105 -18.24 -0.29 -4.73
N TYR A 106 -18.01 -1.55 -4.36
CA TYR A 106 -18.03 -2.01 -2.97
C TYR A 106 -16.93 -1.37 -2.13
N SER A 107 -15.71 -1.25 -2.67
CA SER A 107 -14.58 -0.59 -2.00
C SER A 107 -14.85 0.88 -1.68
N PHE A 108 -15.65 1.55 -2.51
CA PHE A 108 -16.08 2.93 -2.28
C PHE A 108 -17.36 3.05 -1.45
N MET A 109 -17.93 1.94 -0.98
CA MET A 109 -19.22 1.91 -0.28
C MET A 109 -20.31 2.66 -1.07
N GLY A 110 -20.29 2.55 -2.40
CA GLY A 110 -21.22 3.26 -3.28
C GLY A 110 -20.92 4.76 -3.49
N HIS A 111 -19.97 5.35 -2.77
CA HIS A 111 -19.63 6.77 -2.84
C HIS A 111 -18.19 6.98 -3.31
N PRO A 112 -17.94 7.12 -4.63
CA PRO A 112 -16.60 7.30 -5.14
C PRO A 112 -15.97 8.60 -4.58
N PRO A 113 -14.72 8.55 -4.12
CA PRO A 113 -14.05 9.72 -3.57
C PRO A 113 -13.87 10.81 -4.63
N ARG A 114 -13.81 12.07 -4.20
CA ARG A 114 -13.75 13.24 -5.12
C ARG A 114 -12.57 13.13 -6.09
N TRP A 115 -11.40 12.70 -5.61
CA TRP A 115 -10.21 12.55 -6.45
C TRP A 115 -10.44 11.55 -7.59
N TYR A 116 -11.16 10.45 -7.34
CA TYR A 116 -11.47 9.44 -8.36
C TYR A 116 -12.40 10.00 -9.42
N ARG A 117 -13.50 10.65 -9.02
CA ARG A 117 -14.47 11.24 -9.96
C ARG A 117 -13.84 12.29 -10.89
N VAL A 118 -12.92 13.10 -10.37
CA VAL A 118 -12.23 14.13 -11.16
C VAL A 118 -11.19 13.53 -12.09
N THR A 119 -10.46 12.50 -11.63
CA THR A 119 -9.34 11.92 -12.39
C THR A 119 -9.72 10.70 -13.23
N GLU A 120 -10.93 10.15 -13.10
CA GLU A 120 -11.38 8.92 -13.77
C GLU A 120 -11.11 8.92 -15.29
N ARG A 121 -11.58 9.95 -16.00
CA ARG A 121 -11.36 10.07 -17.45
C ARG A 121 -9.87 10.12 -17.79
N PHE A 122 -9.08 10.79 -16.95
CA PHE A 122 -7.65 10.94 -17.15
C PHE A 122 -6.90 9.63 -16.85
N ILE A 123 -7.29 8.90 -15.81
CA ILE A 123 -6.78 7.56 -15.48
C ILE A 123 -7.04 6.61 -16.65
N TYR A 124 -8.23 6.65 -17.24
CA TYR A 124 -8.55 5.78 -18.36
C TYR A 124 -7.83 6.14 -19.66
N ARG A 125 -7.54 7.43 -19.89
CA ARG A 125 -6.81 7.92 -21.06
C ARG A 125 -5.30 7.72 -20.96
N TYR A 126 -4.73 7.97 -19.78
CA TYR A 126 -3.28 8.00 -19.52
C TYR A 126 -2.89 7.03 -18.39
N PHE A 127 -3.33 5.78 -18.51
CA PHE A 127 -3.18 4.79 -17.44
C PHE A 127 -1.73 4.59 -16.99
N TYR A 128 -0.79 4.45 -17.93
CA TYR A 128 0.63 4.22 -17.62
C TYR A 128 1.27 5.40 -16.87
N LEU A 129 0.92 6.63 -17.25
CA LEU A 129 1.39 7.85 -16.57
C LEU A 129 0.80 7.95 -15.17
N MET A 130 -0.49 7.63 -15.02
CA MET A 130 -1.14 7.63 -13.70
C MET A 130 -0.58 6.53 -12.79
N LEU A 131 -0.23 5.38 -13.35
CA LEU A 131 0.46 4.34 -12.60
C LEU A 131 1.82 4.83 -12.10
N ALA A 132 2.63 5.45 -12.95
CA ALA A 132 3.89 6.04 -12.53
C ALA A 132 3.68 7.14 -11.47
N ALA A 133 2.65 7.98 -11.64
CA ALA A 133 2.30 9.04 -10.71
C ALA A 133 1.84 8.50 -9.34
N ALA A 134 1.28 7.29 -9.27
CA ALA A 134 0.92 6.64 -8.00
C ALA A 134 2.13 6.25 -7.15
N PHE A 135 3.32 6.13 -7.76
CA PHE A 135 4.58 5.90 -7.06
C PHE A 135 5.31 7.20 -6.69
N ILE A 136 4.73 8.37 -6.97
CA ILE A 136 5.29 9.64 -6.48
C ILE A 136 4.94 9.78 -4.98
N PRO A 137 5.88 10.24 -4.13
CA PRO A 137 5.56 10.56 -2.74
C PRO A 137 4.34 11.49 -2.65
N PHE A 138 3.44 11.22 -1.71
CA PHE A 138 2.21 12.01 -1.48
C PHE A 138 1.19 12.01 -2.63
N SER A 139 1.30 11.06 -3.58
CA SER A 139 0.29 10.90 -4.61
C SER A 139 -1.09 10.60 -3.99
N PRO A 140 -2.15 11.34 -4.37
CA PRO A 140 -3.50 11.08 -3.86
C PRO A 140 -4.12 9.82 -4.47
N ILE A 141 -3.45 9.18 -5.43
CA ILE A 141 -3.95 8.03 -6.19
C ILE A 141 -3.27 6.76 -5.68
N PRO A 142 -4.00 5.86 -4.99
CA PRO A 142 -3.44 4.59 -4.55
C PRO A 142 -3.14 3.67 -5.72
N ALA A 143 -1.90 3.16 -5.81
CA ALA A 143 -1.48 2.20 -6.84
C ALA A 143 -2.36 0.93 -6.84
N ALA A 144 -2.86 0.49 -5.68
CA ALA A 144 -3.77 -0.65 -5.56
C ALA A 144 -5.03 -0.47 -6.41
N ILE A 145 -5.65 0.71 -6.40
CA ILE A 145 -6.87 1.00 -7.18
C ILE A 145 -6.55 1.00 -8.67
N LEU A 146 -5.41 1.55 -9.09
CA LEU A 146 -4.99 1.51 -10.48
C LEU A 146 -4.79 0.08 -10.97
N LEU A 147 -4.23 -0.80 -10.14
CA LEU A 147 -4.05 -2.20 -10.50
C LEU A 147 -5.38 -2.97 -10.59
N VAL A 148 -6.35 -2.67 -9.72
CA VAL A 148 -7.72 -3.16 -9.88
C VAL A 148 -8.28 -2.75 -11.24
N LEU A 149 -8.17 -1.47 -11.61
CA LEU A 149 -8.63 -0.97 -12.92
C LEU A 149 -7.92 -1.66 -14.09
N ALA A 150 -6.62 -1.92 -13.97
CA ALA A 150 -5.86 -2.68 -14.95
C ALA A 150 -6.38 -4.12 -15.11
N GLY A 151 -6.73 -4.76 -14.00
CA GLY A 151 -7.35 -6.08 -13.97
C GLY A 151 -8.73 -6.09 -14.64
N ILE A 152 -9.56 -5.10 -14.34
CA ILE A 152 -10.89 -4.92 -14.96
C ILE A 152 -10.75 -4.78 -16.48
N LYS A 153 -9.75 -4.02 -16.94
CA LYS A 153 -9.43 -3.84 -18.37
C LYS A 153 -8.71 -5.04 -19.01
N LYS A 154 -8.37 -6.08 -18.25
CA LYS A 154 -7.62 -7.27 -18.70
C LYS A 154 -6.31 -6.91 -19.42
N MET A 155 -5.64 -5.86 -18.94
CA MET A 155 -4.36 -5.44 -19.48
C MET A 155 -3.27 -6.48 -19.18
N ASN A 156 -2.18 -6.54 -19.95
CA ASN A 156 -1.14 -7.54 -19.73
C ASN A 156 -0.50 -7.41 -18.32
N PRO A 157 -0.62 -8.43 -17.44
CA PRO A 157 -0.13 -8.36 -16.06
C PRO A 157 1.39 -8.20 -15.98
N TRP A 158 2.14 -8.74 -16.94
CA TRP A 158 3.59 -8.65 -16.99
C TRP A 158 4.06 -7.22 -17.28
N LEU A 159 3.39 -6.53 -18.19
CA LEU A 159 3.71 -5.13 -18.52
C LEU A 159 3.40 -4.21 -17.34
N ILE A 160 2.24 -4.39 -16.70
CA ILE A 160 1.83 -3.55 -15.56
C ILE A 160 2.68 -3.84 -14.34
N GLY A 161 2.93 -5.12 -14.04
CA GLY A 161 3.80 -5.54 -12.94
C GLY A 161 5.22 -5.05 -13.13
N GLY A 162 5.77 -5.18 -14.34
CA GLY A 162 7.10 -4.68 -14.70
C GLY A 162 7.21 -3.17 -14.56
N LEU A 163 6.23 -2.41 -15.07
CA LEU A 163 6.21 -0.96 -14.92
C LEU A 163 6.08 -0.54 -13.45
N ALA A 164 5.19 -1.17 -12.68
CA ALA A 164 5.06 -0.94 -11.25
C ALA A 164 6.39 -1.22 -10.53
N PHE A 165 7.09 -2.29 -10.90
CA PHE A 165 8.41 -2.64 -10.35
C PHE A 165 9.48 -1.59 -10.64
N ILE A 166 9.56 -1.11 -11.87
CA ILE A 166 10.47 -0.03 -12.25
C ILE A 166 10.15 1.25 -11.46
N CYS A 167 8.87 1.63 -11.37
CA CYS A 167 8.44 2.81 -10.62
C CYS A 167 8.73 2.68 -9.12
N ALA A 168 8.55 1.50 -8.54
CA ALA A 168 8.89 1.27 -7.14
C ALA A 168 10.40 1.32 -6.91
N ILE A 169 11.22 0.71 -7.78
CA ILE A 169 12.68 0.83 -7.69
C ILE A 169 13.09 2.30 -7.79
N ALA A 170 12.54 3.07 -8.73
CA ALA A 170 12.84 4.49 -8.87
C ALA A 170 12.49 5.26 -7.59
N LEU A 171 11.32 5.01 -7.01
CA LEU A 171 10.90 5.62 -5.75
C LEU A 171 11.81 5.22 -4.59
N LYS A 172 12.15 3.93 -4.45
CA LYS A 172 13.03 3.46 -3.38
C LYS A 172 14.45 3.99 -3.56
N GLY A 173 14.94 4.03 -4.78
CA GLY A 173 16.23 4.61 -5.14
C GLY A 173 16.29 6.10 -4.78
N PHE A 174 15.19 6.84 -5.01
CA PHE A 174 15.06 8.22 -4.56
C PHE A 174 15.18 8.34 -3.03
N TYR A 175 14.52 7.48 -2.25
CA TYR A 175 14.67 7.47 -0.78
C TYR A 175 16.09 7.10 -0.33
N THR A 176 16.71 6.11 -0.96
CA THR A 176 18.11 5.74 -0.69
C THR A 176 19.06 6.91 -1.01
N TYR A 177 18.85 7.60 -2.12
CA TYR A 177 19.60 8.79 -2.51
C TYR A 177 19.43 9.94 -1.49
N LEU A 178 18.20 10.19 -1.03
CA LEU A 178 17.95 11.16 0.03
C LEU A 178 18.68 10.81 1.32
N GLY A 179 18.74 9.53 1.71
CA GLY A 179 19.50 9.09 2.87
C GLY A 179 21.01 9.26 2.73
N LEU A 180 21.56 9.02 1.54
CA LEU A 180 22.97 9.27 1.24
C LEU A 180 23.32 10.77 1.29
N ARG A 181 22.40 11.65 0.87
CA ARG A 181 22.69 13.08 0.78
C ARG A 181 22.38 13.86 2.06
N PHE A 182 21.31 13.51 2.76
CA PHE A 182 20.77 14.26 3.90
C PHE A 182 20.74 13.47 5.21
N GLY A 183 21.39 12.31 5.25
CA GLY A 183 21.28 11.35 6.35
C GLY A 183 21.57 11.90 7.74
N MET A 184 22.61 12.73 7.89
CA MET A 184 23.03 13.25 9.20
C MET A 184 22.08 14.32 9.77
N GLU A 185 21.44 15.14 8.92
CA GLU A 185 20.48 16.17 9.37
C GLU A 185 19.09 15.58 9.63
N VAL A 186 18.74 14.50 8.93
CA VAL A 186 17.38 13.96 8.88
C VAL A 186 17.18 12.82 9.89
N GLN A 187 18.22 12.10 10.32
CA GLN A 187 18.12 11.02 11.30
C GLN A 187 17.47 11.48 12.63
N GLY A 188 17.87 12.63 13.17
CA GLY A 188 17.31 13.16 14.42
C GLY A 188 15.82 13.52 14.32
N VAL A 189 15.41 14.09 13.18
CA VAL A 189 13.99 14.44 12.92
C VAL A 189 13.15 13.19 12.65
N LEU A 190 13.70 12.20 11.94
CA LEU A 190 13.02 10.96 11.59
C LEU A 190 12.74 10.08 12.81
N GLU A 191 13.69 9.96 13.75
CA GLU A 191 13.48 9.18 14.97
C GLU A 191 12.36 9.78 15.82
N GLN A 192 12.34 11.11 15.97
CA GLN A 192 11.29 11.79 16.72
C GLN A 192 9.93 11.67 16.02
N ALA A 193 9.86 11.97 14.72
CA ALA A 193 8.63 11.86 13.95
C ALA A 193 8.05 10.44 14.00
N ASN A 194 8.89 9.42 13.85
CA ASN A 194 8.44 8.03 13.86
C ASN A 194 7.97 7.56 15.24
N ARG A 195 8.59 8.06 16.33
CA ARG A 195 8.10 7.79 17.70
C ARG A 195 6.69 8.34 17.88
N TYR A 196 6.43 9.59 17.48
CA TYR A 196 5.10 10.19 17.61
C TYR A 196 4.06 9.53 16.69
N ILE A 197 4.41 9.20 15.45
CA ILE A 197 3.48 8.55 14.50
C ILE A 197 2.99 7.20 15.01
N ASN A 198 3.86 6.40 15.65
CA ASN A 198 3.44 5.11 16.20
C ASN A 198 2.40 5.28 17.33
N TRP A 199 2.64 6.21 18.26
CA TRP A 199 1.69 6.50 19.33
C TRP A 199 0.36 7.04 18.81
N ILE A 200 0.40 7.94 17.83
CA ILE A 200 -0.79 8.46 17.16
C ILE A 200 -1.57 7.32 16.47
N THR A 201 -0.87 6.39 15.81
CA THR A 201 -1.51 5.25 15.14
C THR A 201 -2.20 4.32 16.14
N ILE A 202 -1.55 4.00 17.26
CA ILE A 202 -2.14 3.18 18.33
C ILE A 202 -3.37 3.89 18.92
N ALA A 203 -3.27 5.19 19.19
CA ALA A 203 -4.39 5.99 19.69
C ALA A 203 -5.58 6.00 18.73
N LEU A 204 -5.34 6.17 17.42
CA LEU A 204 -6.37 6.13 16.39
C LEU A 204 -7.02 4.75 16.25
N LEU A 205 -6.23 3.67 16.32
CA LEU A 205 -6.77 2.31 16.29
C LEU A 205 -7.63 2.04 17.52
N ALA A 206 -7.15 2.39 18.72
CA ALA A 206 -7.92 2.26 19.95
C ALA A 206 -9.22 3.08 19.87
N TRP A 207 -9.16 4.30 19.37
CA TRP A 207 -10.32 5.15 19.14
C TRP A 207 -11.32 4.53 18.16
N MET A 208 -10.84 3.97 17.05
CA MET A 208 -11.68 3.27 16.07
C MET A 208 -12.39 2.07 16.71
N PHE A 209 -11.71 1.25 17.51
CA PHE A 209 -12.32 0.13 18.23
C PHE A 209 -13.35 0.60 19.27
N ILE A 210 -13.05 1.67 20.02
CA ILE A 210 -14.00 2.27 20.98
C ILE A 210 -15.24 2.78 20.26
N GLN A 211 -15.08 3.48 19.13
CA GLN A 211 -16.20 3.95 18.32
C GLN A 211 -17.06 2.81 17.81
N ILE A 212 -16.45 1.74 17.30
CA ILE A 212 -17.18 0.55 16.83
C ILE A 212 -17.95 -0.09 17.99
N TRP A 213 -17.31 -0.25 19.16
CA TRP A 213 -17.92 -0.83 20.34
C TRP A 213 -19.09 0.00 20.89
N TRP A 214 -18.96 1.33 20.91
CA TRP A 214 -20.05 2.23 21.28
C TRP A 214 -21.19 2.23 20.27
N LYS A 215 -20.89 2.08 18.97
CA LYS A 215 -21.91 2.01 17.92
C LYS A 215 -22.69 0.69 17.99
N GLN A 216 -22.02 -0.42 18.33
CA GLN A 216 -22.66 -1.72 18.57
C GLN A 216 -23.54 -1.74 19.82
N ARG A 217 -23.19 -0.98 20.88
CA ARG A 217 -24.04 -0.86 22.08
C ARG A 217 -25.30 0.01 21.90
N LYS A 218 -25.34 0.81 20.84
CA LYS A 218 -26.47 1.72 20.51
C LYS A 218 -27.42 1.13 19.46
N GLN A 219 -27.09 -0.03 18.87
CA GLN A 219 -27.97 -0.84 18.04
C GLN A 219 -28.56 -1.96 18.89
#